data_AF-A0A529X7W5-F1
#
_entry.id   AF-A0A529X7W5-F1
#
_cell.length_a   1.000
_cell.length_b   1.000
_cell.length_c   1.000
_cell.angle_alpha   90.00
_cell.angle_beta   90.00
_cell.angle_gamma   90.00
#
_symmetry.space_group_name_H-M   'P 1'
#
loop_
_entity.id
_entity.type
_entity.pdbx_description
1 polymer ?
#
loop_
_entity_poly.entity_id
_entity_poly.type
_entity_poly.pdbx_seq_one_letter_code
_entity_poly.pdbx_strand_id
1 'polypeptide(L)'
;YKTADAGMMDEDGYLYVMARTDDIINVAGHRLSTGAMEEVLAAHPDVAECAVIGIADAMKGQVPLGFVVLNAGVARDSGAIESEVVGLVRERIGPVAAFKTVVTIKRLPKT
;
A
#
# COMPACT_ATOMS: atom_id res chain seq x y z
N TYR A 1 -1.93 27.03 -1.77
CA TYR A 1 -2.35 25.81 -1.06
C TYR A 1 -2.50 24.68 -2.08
N LYS A 2 -1.91 23.50 -1.87
CA LYS A 2 -1.97 22.34 -2.79
C LYS A 2 -2.67 21.19 -2.06
N THR A 3 -3.83 20.77 -2.54
CA THR A 3 -4.69 19.76 -1.89
C THR A 3 -4.16 18.33 -2.02
N ALA A 4 -3.35 18.09 -3.07
CA ALA A 4 -2.93 16.76 -3.53
C ALA A 4 -4.08 15.87 -4.08
N ASP A 5 -5.21 16.48 -4.43
CA ASP A 5 -6.29 15.85 -5.18
C ASP A 5 -6.23 16.30 -6.65
N ALA A 6 -6.32 15.35 -7.58
CA ALA A 6 -6.47 15.56 -9.02
C ALA A 6 -7.92 15.34 -9.44
N GLY A 7 -8.41 16.16 -10.37
CA GLY A 7 -9.80 16.14 -10.79
C GLY A 7 -10.04 16.95 -12.06
N MET A 8 -11.32 17.07 -12.42
CA MET A 8 -11.78 17.87 -13.54
C MET A 8 -12.97 18.73 -13.13
N MET A 9 -13.15 19.86 -13.82
CA MET A 9 -14.34 20.69 -13.71
C MET A 9 -15.11 20.59 -15.03
N ASP A 10 -16.41 20.40 -14.98
CA ASP A 10 -17.24 20.39 -16.18
C ASP A 10 -17.66 21.80 -16.61
N GLU A 11 -18.41 21.89 -17.72
CA GLU A 11 -18.87 23.16 -18.31
C GLU A 11 -19.88 23.90 -17.43
N ASP A 12 -20.58 23.17 -16.55
CA ASP A 12 -21.56 23.71 -15.61
C ASP A 12 -20.91 24.15 -14.28
N GLY A 13 -19.59 23.95 -14.13
CA GLY A 13 -18.81 24.35 -12.96
C GLY A 13 -18.78 23.32 -11.83
N TYR A 14 -19.24 22.09 -12.05
CA TYR A 14 -19.14 21.01 -11.08
C TYR A 14 -17.73 20.44 -11.03
N LEU A 15 -17.22 20.23 -9.81
CA LEU A 15 -15.89 19.68 -9.57
C LEU A 15 -15.96 18.17 -9.27
N TYR A 16 -15.20 17.39 -10.05
CA TYR A 16 -15.06 15.95 -9.91
C TYR A 16 -13.65 15.61 -9.39
N VAL A 17 -13.57 15.06 -8.18
CA VAL A 17 -12.31 14.60 -7.57
C VAL A 17 -12.06 13.15 -7.97
N MET A 18 -10.93 12.88 -8.63
CA MET A 18 -10.67 11.62 -9.32
C MET A 18 -9.58 10.78 -8.65
N ALA A 19 -8.48 11.41 -8.23
CA ALA A 19 -7.32 10.69 -7.73
C ALA A 19 -6.50 11.52 -6.74
N ARG A 20 -5.61 10.83 -6.01
CA ARG A 20 -4.57 11.46 -5.21
C ARG A 20 -3.29 11.59 -6.04
N THR A 21 -2.59 12.71 -5.86
CA THR A 21 -1.29 12.95 -6.51
C THR A 21 -0.11 12.60 -5.59
N ASP A 22 -0.40 12.11 -4.39
CA ASP A 22 0.55 11.68 -3.37
C ASP A 22 0.31 10.21 -2.98
N ASP A 23 1.15 9.68 -2.10
CA ASP A 23 1.18 8.27 -1.68
C ASP A 23 0.12 7.95 -0.62
N ILE A 24 -1.09 8.50 -0.77
CA ILE A 24 -2.24 8.25 0.10
C ILE A 24 -3.33 7.51 -0.66
N ILE A 25 -3.83 6.46 -0.02
CA ILE A 25 -4.99 5.68 -0.47
C ILE A 25 -6.18 5.89 0.48
N ASN A 26 -7.40 5.72 -0.05
CA ASN A 26 -8.64 5.84 0.70
C ASN A 26 -9.26 4.46 0.91
N VAL A 27 -9.18 3.94 2.12
CA VAL A 27 -9.68 2.60 2.48
C VAL A 27 -10.88 2.78 3.41
N ALA A 28 -12.08 2.51 2.90
CA ALA A 28 -13.33 2.71 3.63
C ALA A 28 -13.46 4.13 4.24
N GLY A 29 -12.98 5.15 3.52
CA GLY A 29 -12.98 6.55 3.98
C GLY A 29 -11.80 6.94 4.88
N HIS A 30 -10.93 6.00 5.28
CA HIS A 30 -9.69 6.31 5.99
C HIS A 30 -8.57 6.66 5.02
N ARG A 31 -7.90 7.81 5.26
CA ARG A 31 -6.69 8.22 4.55
C ARG A 31 -5.50 7.50 5.13
N LEU A 32 -4.87 6.65 4.33
CA LEU A 32 -3.73 5.83 4.74
C LEU A 32 -2.53 6.08 3.83
N SER A 33 -1.34 6.23 4.41
CA SER A 33 -0.11 6.36 3.65
C SER A 33 0.42 4.99 3.25
N THR A 34 0.69 4.80 1.95
CA THR A 34 1.38 3.60 1.47
C THR A 34 2.84 3.62 1.90
N GLY A 35 3.51 4.78 1.89
CA GLY A 35 4.86 4.94 2.42
C GLY A 35 5.01 4.52 3.88
N ALA A 36 4.04 4.86 4.75
CA ALA A 36 4.06 4.37 6.13
C ALA A 36 3.94 2.84 6.24
N MET A 37 3.19 2.19 5.33
CA MET A 37 3.13 0.73 5.27
C MET A 37 4.46 0.15 4.74
N GLU A 38 5.07 0.77 3.74
CA GLU A 38 6.37 0.38 3.19
C GLU A 38 7.47 0.46 4.26
N GLU A 39 7.49 1.51 5.09
CA GLU A 39 8.41 1.62 6.23
C GLU A 39 8.26 0.44 7.21
N VAL A 40 7.02 -0.02 7.44
CA VAL A 40 6.76 -1.19 8.28
C VAL A 40 7.23 -2.48 7.61
N LEU A 41 6.93 -2.66 6.33
CA LEU A 41 7.38 -3.81 5.53
C LEU A 41 8.90 -3.91 5.50
N ALA A 42 9.59 -2.79 5.26
CA ALA A 42 11.04 -2.70 5.20
C ALA A 42 11.74 -2.97 6.54
N ALA A 43 11.00 -2.89 7.66
CA ALA A 43 11.53 -3.25 8.98
C ALA A 43 11.54 -4.77 9.25
N HIS A 44 10.97 -5.59 8.37
CA HIS A 44 11.04 -7.04 8.48
C HIS A 44 12.45 -7.53 8.07
N PRO A 45 13.11 -8.40 8.87
CA PRO A 45 14.53 -8.74 8.67
C PRO A 45 14.85 -9.42 7.34
N ASP A 46 13.88 -10.10 6.74
CA ASP A 46 14.06 -10.79 5.46
C ASP A 46 13.66 -9.97 4.23
N VAL A 47 13.13 -8.74 4.41
CA VAL A 47 12.71 -7.87 3.28
C VAL A 47 13.87 -6.98 2.86
N ALA A 48 14.19 -6.99 1.57
CA ALA A 48 15.21 -6.15 0.95
C ALA A 48 14.63 -4.85 0.39
N GLU A 49 13.49 -4.96 -0.30
CA GLU A 49 12.74 -3.83 -0.85
C GLU A 49 11.25 -4.19 -0.86
N CYS A 50 10.41 -3.17 -0.86
CA CYS A 50 8.97 -3.34 -0.90
C CYS A 50 8.27 -2.16 -1.60
N ALA A 51 7.02 -2.37 -1.98
CA ALA A 51 6.13 -1.33 -2.46
C ALA A 51 4.70 -1.64 -2.00
N VAL A 52 3.91 -0.62 -1.72
CA VAL A 52 2.49 -0.75 -1.37
C VAL A 52 1.65 0.13 -2.28
N ILE A 53 0.62 -0.44 -2.86
CA ILE A 53 -0.32 0.27 -3.72
C ILE A 53 -1.76 0.09 -3.25
N GLY A 54 -2.63 1.05 -3.57
CA GLY A 54 -4.07 0.89 -3.42
C GLY A 54 -4.67 0.22 -4.66
N ILE A 55 -5.31 -0.94 -4.47
CA ILE A 55 -6.12 -1.58 -5.53
C ILE A 55 -7.59 -1.33 -5.30
N ALA A 56 -8.38 -1.32 -6.37
CA ALA A 56 -9.82 -1.12 -6.29
C ALA A 56 -10.51 -2.23 -5.48
N ASP A 57 -11.44 -1.84 -4.61
CA ASP A 57 -12.28 -2.74 -3.83
C ASP A 57 -13.73 -2.26 -3.90
N ALA A 58 -14.65 -3.16 -4.21
CA ALA A 58 -16.05 -2.82 -4.46
C ALA A 58 -16.78 -2.22 -3.23
N MET A 59 -16.32 -2.54 -2.02
CA MET A 59 -16.96 -2.10 -0.78
C MET A 59 -16.19 -0.96 -0.10
N LYS A 60 -14.87 -0.98 -0.17
CA LYS A 60 -13.99 -0.04 0.54
C LYS A 60 -13.44 1.07 -0.33
N GLY A 61 -13.73 1.06 -1.62
CA GLY A 61 -13.11 1.93 -2.62
C GLY A 61 -11.72 1.44 -2.98
N GLN A 62 -10.81 1.43 -2.01
CA GLN A 62 -9.48 0.83 -2.15
C GLN A 62 -9.13 -0.09 -0.98
N VAL A 63 -8.19 -1.01 -1.22
CA VAL A 63 -7.46 -1.76 -0.19
C VAL A 63 -5.98 -1.79 -0.54
N PRO A 64 -5.07 -1.85 0.45
CA PRO A 64 -3.64 -1.92 0.16
C PRO A 64 -3.24 -3.33 -0.30
N LEU A 65 -2.34 -3.38 -1.28
CA LEU A 65 -1.63 -4.56 -1.74
C LEU A 65 -0.13 -4.30 -1.61
N GLY A 66 0.56 -5.17 -0.87
CA GLY A 66 2.02 -5.12 -0.75
C GLY A 66 2.74 -6.00 -1.75
N PHE A 67 3.93 -5.57 -2.13
CA PHE A 67 4.92 -6.39 -2.82
C PHE A 67 6.21 -6.36 -2.01
N VAL A 68 6.82 -7.53 -1.83
CA VAL A 68 8.10 -7.65 -1.11
C VAL A 68 9.11 -8.40 -1.96
N VAL A 69 10.35 -7.96 -1.92
CA VAL A 69 11.50 -8.68 -2.44
C VAL A 69 12.34 -9.07 -1.26
N LEU A 70 12.74 -10.33 -1.19
CA LEU A 70 13.48 -10.87 -0.06
C LEU A 70 14.98 -10.62 -0.20
N ASN A 71 15.66 -10.59 0.94
CA ASN A 71 17.13 -10.57 1.01
C ASN A 71 17.72 -11.79 0.29
N ALA A 72 18.90 -11.60 -0.32
CA ALA A 72 19.60 -12.69 -1.00
C ALA A 72 19.91 -13.83 -0.01
N GLY A 73 19.62 -15.06 -0.41
CA GLY A 73 19.89 -16.26 0.40
C GLY A 73 18.81 -16.61 1.42
N VAL A 74 17.68 -15.88 1.47
CA VAL A 74 16.51 -16.29 2.27
C VAL A 74 15.94 -17.58 1.67
N ALA A 75 16.03 -18.68 2.43
CA ALA A 75 15.48 -19.99 2.09
C ALA A 75 14.14 -20.30 2.81
N ARG A 76 13.63 -19.34 3.59
CA ARG A 76 12.34 -19.44 4.29
C ARG A 76 11.20 -19.47 3.26
N ASP A 77 10.11 -20.12 3.64
CA ASP A 77 8.88 -20.09 2.85
C ASP A 77 8.35 -18.66 2.71
N SER A 78 8.00 -18.26 1.49
CA SER A 78 7.52 -16.91 1.21
C SER A 78 6.16 -16.65 1.86
N GLY A 79 5.27 -17.64 1.92
CA GLY A 79 3.95 -17.50 2.56
C GLY A 79 4.03 -17.23 4.06
N ALA A 80 5.04 -17.80 4.73
CA ALA A 80 5.33 -17.48 6.13
C ALA A 80 5.76 -16.01 6.30
N ILE A 81 6.68 -15.52 5.46
CA ILE A 81 7.14 -14.11 5.49
C ILE A 81 5.99 -13.16 5.15
N GLU A 82 5.18 -13.48 4.15
CA GLU A 82 3.99 -12.71 3.78
C GLU A 82 3.01 -12.57 4.96
N SER A 83 2.78 -13.67 5.69
CA SER A 83 1.93 -13.67 6.88
C SER A 83 2.52 -12.84 8.03
N GLU A 84 3.83 -12.92 8.26
CA GLU A 84 4.55 -12.14 9.27
C GLU A 84 4.46 -10.63 8.98
N VAL A 85 4.67 -10.24 7.73
CA VAL A 85 4.56 -8.86 7.26
C VAL A 85 3.14 -8.31 7.44
N VAL A 86 2.11 -9.10 7.11
CA VAL A 86 0.71 -8.71 7.37
C VAL A 86 0.46 -8.49 8.86
N GLY A 87 0.98 -9.39 9.70
CA GLY A 87 0.93 -9.25 11.16
C GLY A 87 1.60 -7.96 11.65
N LEU A 88 2.77 -7.64 11.10
CA LEU A 88 3.56 -6.47 11.48
C LEU A 88 2.84 -5.16 11.16
N VAL A 89 2.21 -5.05 9.99
CA VAL A 89 1.38 -3.88 9.63
C VAL A 89 0.20 -3.74 10.58
N ARG A 90 -0.47 -4.85 10.90
CA ARG A 90 -1.59 -4.87 11.84
C ARG A 90 -1.16 -4.45 13.24
N GLU A 91 0.04 -4.82 13.69
CA GLU A 91 0.59 -4.45 14.99
C GLU A 91 0.98 -2.96 15.05
N ARG A 92 1.73 -2.48 14.06
CA ARG A 92 2.33 -1.14 14.10
C ARG A 92 1.40 -0.01 13.64
N ILE A 93 0.59 -0.25 12.60
CA ILE A 93 -0.35 0.76 12.07
C ILE A 93 -1.75 0.52 12.63
N GLY A 94 -2.10 -0.74 12.87
CA GLY A 94 -3.39 -1.12 13.43
C GLY A 94 -4.34 -1.76 12.41
N PRO A 95 -5.45 -2.35 12.88
CA PRO A 95 -6.44 -3.01 12.03
C PRO A 95 -7.07 -2.10 10.97
N VAL A 96 -7.07 -0.77 11.19
CA VAL A 96 -7.61 0.24 10.27
C VAL A 96 -6.91 0.22 8.91
N ALA A 97 -5.65 -0.20 8.85
CA ALA A 97 -4.90 -0.33 7.60
C ALA A 97 -5.56 -1.29 6.61
N ALA A 98 -6.35 -2.25 7.11
CA ALA A 98 -6.97 -3.32 6.33
C ALA A 98 -5.99 -4.08 5.41
N PHE A 99 -4.71 -4.10 5.76
CA PHE A 99 -3.64 -4.77 5.03
C PHE A 99 -3.75 -6.28 5.22
N LYS A 100 -3.98 -7.01 4.12
CA LYS A 100 -4.25 -8.45 4.13
C LYS A 100 -3.50 -9.23 3.06
N THR A 101 -3.08 -8.56 2.00
CA THR A 101 -2.49 -9.20 0.82
C THR A 101 -1.12 -8.60 0.58
N VAL A 102 -0.12 -9.46 0.54
CA VAL A 102 1.25 -9.14 0.16
C VAL A 102 1.76 -10.28 -0.70
N VAL A 103 2.55 -9.96 -1.73
CA VAL A 103 3.07 -10.95 -2.66
C VAL A 103 4.58 -10.81 -2.76
N THR A 104 5.28 -11.92 -2.59
CA THR A 104 6.72 -12.00 -2.81
C THR A 104 7.02 -12.02 -4.30
N ILE A 105 7.86 -11.09 -4.75
CA ILE A 105 8.27 -10.96 -6.15
C ILE A 105 9.80 -10.94 -6.27
N LYS A 106 10.30 -11.19 -7.49
CA LYS A 106 11.75 -11.25 -7.74
C LYS A 106 12.44 -9.88 -7.75
N ARG A 107 11.73 -8.83 -8.16
CA ARG A 107 12.23 -7.45 -8.24
C ARG A 107 11.08 -6.48 -8.42
N LEU A 108 11.22 -5.26 -7.92
CA LEU A 108 10.35 -4.15 -8.28
C LEU A 108 10.74 -3.55 -9.65
N PRO A 109 9.79 -3.07 -10.45
CA PRO A 109 10.11 -2.23 -11.60
C PRO A 109 10.70 -0.90 -11.11
N LYS A 110 11.77 -0.44 -11.76
CA LYS A 110 12.48 0.81 -11.44
C LYS A 110 12.67 1.62 -12.71
N THR A 111 12.67 2.95 -12.57
CA THR A 111 12.91 3.93 -13.64
C THR A 111 14.37 3.97 -14.05
#